data_AF-A0A9D1DM65-F1
#
_entry.id   AF-A0A9D1DM65-F1
#
_cell.length_a   1.000
_cell.length_b   1.000
_cell.length_c   1.000
_cell.angle_alpha   90.00
_cell.angle_beta   90.00
_cell.angle_gamma   90.00
#
_symmetry.space_group_name_H-M   'P 1'
#
loop_
_entity.id
_entity.type
_entity.pdbx_description
1 polymer ?
#
loop_
_entity_poly.entity_id
_entity_poly.type
_entity_poly.pdbx_seq_one_letter_code
_entity_poly.pdbx_strand_id
1 'polypeptide(L)'
;MNLELLLAALLTLAVETAFLALTYRRDAAFLALCAAANAATNLTLNLILVLLPGGAAAWAVYPLEASVVAAEYAVYAYACGRSKKLFWLTLAANVLSYCLGLILFGHV
;
A
#
# COMPACT_ATOMS: atom_id res chain seq x y z
N MET A 1 0.42 8.81 -18.82
CA MET A 1 0.11 8.38 -17.44
C MET A 1 -1.11 9.18 -17.00
N ASN A 2 -2.19 8.52 -16.59
CA ASN A 2 -3.44 9.19 -16.23
C ASN A 2 -3.23 10.02 -14.93
N LEU A 3 -3.64 11.28 -14.90
CA LEU A 3 -3.39 12.18 -13.75
C LEU A 3 -3.97 11.60 -12.45
N GLU A 4 -5.13 10.95 -12.53
CA GLU A 4 -5.80 10.30 -11.40
C GLU A 4 -5.00 9.16 -10.80
N LEU A 5 -4.37 8.31 -11.63
CA LEU A 5 -3.50 7.22 -11.17
C LEU A 5 -2.28 7.75 -10.42
N LEU A 6 -1.71 8.87 -10.89
CA LEU A 6 -0.59 9.53 -10.21
C LEU A 6 -1.04 10.11 -8.86
N LEU A 7 -2.20 10.77 -8.81
CA LEU A 7 -2.75 11.33 -7.57
C LEU A 7 -3.11 10.25 -6.55
N ALA A 8 -3.70 9.13 -6.99
CA ALA A 8 -3.98 7.99 -6.14
C ALA A 8 -2.70 7.39 -5.56
N ALA A 9 -1.67 7.17 -6.39
CA ALA A 9 -0.39 6.65 -5.93
C ALA A 9 0.30 7.59 -4.92
N LEU A 10 0.28 8.91 -5.17
CA LEU A 10 0.84 9.89 -4.25
C LEU A 10 0.06 9.96 -2.93
N LEU A 11 -1.28 9.80 -2.98
CA LEU A 11 -2.12 9.74 -1.80
C LEU A 11 -1.75 8.53 -0.94
N THR A 12 -1.67 7.34 -1.52
CA THR A 12 -1.28 6.11 -0.83
C THR A 12 0.09 6.27 -0.17
N LEU A 13 1.07 6.74 -0.94
CA LEU A 13 2.44 7.00 -0.45
C LEU A 13 2.44 7.94 0.76
N ALA A 14 1.70 9.05 0.67
CA ALA A 14 1.63 10.06 1.72
C ALA A 14 0.94 9.53 2.98
N VAL A 15 -0.22 8.86 2.82
CA VAL A 15 -1.02 8.35 3.93
C VAL A 15 -0.28 7.27 4.70
N GLU A 16 0.28 6.29 4.00
CA GLU A 16 0.92 5.15 4.67
C GLU A 16 2.22 5.54 5.35
N THR A 17 3.04 6.37 4.68
CA THR A 17 4.28 6.88 5.27
C THR A 17 3.97 7.77 6.48
N ALA A 18 2.97 8.66 6.40
CA ALA A 18 2.57 9.50 7.52
C ALA A 18 1.99 8.66 8.68
N PHE A 19 1.16 7.66 8.39
CA PHE A 19 0.60 6.77 9.40
C PHE A 19 1.69 6.04 10.19
N LEU A 20 2.67 5.44 9.50
CA LEU A 20 3.78 4.75 10.15
C LEU A 20 4.72 5.72 10.89
N ALA A 21 4.92 6.94 10.38
CA ALA A 21 5.66 8.00 11.08
C ALA A 21 4.97 8.43 12.39
N LEU A 22 3.64 8.44 12.42
CA LEU A 22 2.87 8.85 13.60
C LEU A 22 2.71 7.71 14.63
N THR A 23 2.61 6.46 14.19
CA THR A 23 2.20 5.34 15.05
C THR A 23 3.32 4.35 15.39
N TYR A 24 4.43 4.37 14.64
CA TYR A 24 5.52 3.41 14.80
C TYR A 24 6.90 4.06 14.90
N ARG A 25 7.43 4.60 13.80
CA ARG A 25 8.84 5.02 13.72
C ARG A 25 9.01 6.18 12.73
N ARG A 26 9.79 7.18 13.13
CA ARG A 26 10.07 8.41 12.35
C ARG A 26 11.44 8.45 11.69
N ASP A 27 12.19 7.36 11.78
CA ASP A 27 13.52 7.25 11.20
C ASP A 27 13.46 7.45 9.67
N ALA A 28 14.33 8.32 9.13
CA ALA A 28 14.27 8.70 7.73
C ALA A 28 14.54 7.53 6.77
N ALA A 29 15.44 6.61 7.14
CA ALA A 29 15.73 5.43 6.32
C ALA A 29 14.53 4.47 6.32
N PHE A 30 13.87 4.29 7.46
CA PHE A 30 12.63 3.51 7.55
C PHE A 30 11.50 4.14 6.73
N LEU A 31 11.29 5.47 6.83
CA LEU A 31 10.24 6.14 6.06
C LEU A 31 10.51 6.10 4.55
N ALA A 32 11.77 6.23 4.13
CA ALA A 32 12.16 6.03 2.73
C ALA A 32 11.90 4.60 2.26
N LEU A 33 12.17 3.60 3.12
CA LEU A 33 11.83 2.20 2.84
C LEU A 33 10.32 1.99 2.71
N CYS A 34 9.51 2.59 3.58
CA CYS A 34 8.05 2.55 3.48
C CYS A 34 7.55 3.13 2.15
N ALA A 35 8.01 4.33 1.82
CA ALA A 35 7.67 4.97 0.55
C ALA A 35 8.07 4.10 -0.66
N ALA A 36 9.29 3.54 -0.66
CA ALA A 36 9.77 2.70 -1.74
C ALA A 36 8.99 1.37 -1.85
N ALA A 37 8.74 0.70 -0.73
CA ALA A 37 7.97 -0.54 -0.69
C ALA A 37 6.54 -0.30 -1.22
N ASN A 38 5.88 0.74 -0.70
CA ASN A 38 4.52 1.09 -1.08
C ASN A 38 4.39 1.48 -2.56
N ALA A 39 5.34 2.26 -3.08
CA ALA A 39 5.37 2.60 -4.50
C ALA A 39 5.55 1.35 -5.38
N ALA A 40 6.44 0.43 -5.00
CA ALA A 40 6.69 -0.79 -5.75
C ALA A 40 5.49 -1.76 -5.71
N THR A 41 4.89 -1.95 -4.55
CA THR A 41 3.74 -2.85 -4.38
C THR A 41 2.49 -2.31 -5.06
N ASN A 42 2.16 -1.03 -4.89
CA ASN A 42 1.01 -0.41 -5.56
C ASN A 42 1.19 -0.36 -7.07
N LEU A 43 2.40 -0.07 -7.57
CA LEU A 43 2.66 -0.13 -9.01
C LEU A 43 2.45 -1.56 -9.55
N THR A 44 2.99 -2.55 -8.84
CA THR A 44 2.85 -3.96 -9.24
C THR A 44 1.39 -4.40 -9.23
N LEU A 45 0.64 -4.07 -8.19
CA LEU A 45 -0.79 -4.33 -8.07
C LEU A 45 -1.56 -3.74 -9.26
N ASN A 46 -1.38 -2.44 -9.52
CA ASN A 46 -2.06 -1.76 -10.62
C ASN A 46 -1.70 -2.36 -11.99
N LEU A 47 -0.44 -2.73 -12.21
CA LEU A 47 -0.03 -3.41 -13.45
C LEU A 47 -0.72 -4.77 -13.60
N ILE A 48 -0.84 -5.56 -12.53
CA ILE A 48 -1.55 -6.84 -12.56
C ILE A 48 -3.04 -6.62 -12.88
N LEU A 49 -3.68 -5.66 -12.22
CA LEU A 49 -5.12 -5.38 -12.42
C LEU A 49 -5.43 -4.92 -13.85
N VAL A 50 -4.55 -4.11 -14.46
CA VAL A 50 -4.70 -3.66 -15.87
C VAL A 50 -4.63 -4.81 -16.87
N LEU A 51 -3.90 -5.89 -16.53
CA LEU A 51 -3.77 -7.08 -17.38
C LEU A 51 -4.93 -8.06 -17.22
N LEU A 52 -5.79 -7.88 -16.22
CA LEU A 52 -6.93 -8.77 -15.96
C LEU A 52 -8.20 -8.29 -16.69
N PRO A 53 -9.05 -9.21 -17.16
CA PRO A 53 -10.39 -8.86 -17.64
C PRO A 53 -11.20 -8.16 -16.53
N GLY A 54 -11.97 -7.13 -16.86
CA GLY A 54 -12.63 -6.26 -15.86
C GLY A 54 -13.47 -7.01 -14.80
N GLY A 55 -14.16 -8.09 -15.18
CA GLY A 55 -14.91 -8.92 -14.22
C GLY A 55 -14.02 -9.74 -13.27
N ALA A 56 -12.82 -10.13 -13.70
CA ALA A 56 -11.85 -10.83 -12.87
C ALA A 56 -11.05 -9.85 -11.98
N ALA A 57 -10.75 -8.64 -12.48
CA ALA A 57 -10.05 -7.61 -11.73
C ALA A 57 -10.79 -7.19 -10.46
N ALA A 58 -12.12 -7.03 -10.54
CA ALA A 58 -12.97 -6.63 -9.41
C ALA A 58 -12.89 -7.59 -8.21
N TRP A 59 -12.70 -8.89 -8.47
CA TRP A 59 -12.55 -9.89 -7.40
C TRP A 59 -11.09 -10.18 -7.05
N ALA A 60 -10.19 -10.05 -8.01
CA ALA A 60 -8.76 -10.28 -7.81
C ALA A 60 -8.10 -9.18 -6.97
N VAL A 61 -8.67 -7.97 -6.90
CA VAL A 61 -8.13 -6.87 -6.09
C VAL A 61 -7.94 -7.28 -4.63
N TYR A 62 -8.92 -7.94 -3.99
CA TYR A 62 -8.83 -8.29 -2.57
C TYR A 62 -7.69 -9.25 -2.20
N PRO A 63 -7.50 -10.41 -2.87
CA PRO A 63 -6.36 -11.26 -2.58
C PRO A 63 -5.01 -10.62 -2.99
N LEU A 64 -5.00 -9.74 -4.00
CA LEU A 64 -3.79 -9.02 -4.38
C LEU A 64 -3.40 -7.97 -3.33
N GLU A 65 -4.36 -7.20 -2.80
CA GLU A 65 -4.16 -6.27 -1.67
C GLU A 65 -3.63 -6.99 -0.43
N ALA A 66 -4.19 -8.17 -0.10
CA ALA A 66 -3.66 -8.99 0.98
C ALA A 66 -2.19 -9.41 0.74
N SER A 67 -1.83 -9.66 -0.52
CA SER A 67 -0.46 -10.00 -0.92
C SER A 67 0.47 -8.79 -0.82
N VAL A 68 -0.02 -7.58 -1.12
CA VAL A 68 0.70 -6.32 -0.92
C VAL A 68 1.02 -6.11 0.55
N VAL A 69 0.03 -6.22 1.44
CA VAL A 69 0.24 -6.12 2.90
C VAL A 69 1.28 -7.12 3.39
N ALA A 70 1.21 -8.36 2.93
CA ALA A 70 2.18 -9.39 3.30
C ALA A 70 3.60 -9.05 2.82
N ALA A 71 3.74 -8.55 1.60
CA ALA A 71 5.03 -8.14 1.03
C ALA A 71 5.62 -6.94 1.78
N GLU A 72 4.83 -5.89 2.03
CA GLU A 72 5.28 -4.72 2.78
C GLU A 72 5.67 -5.09 4.22
N TYR A 73 4.86 -5.90 4.89
CA TYR A 73 5.19 -6.39 6.22
C TYR A 73 6.50 -7.18 6.21
N ALA A 74 6.75 -8.03 5.20
CA ALA A 74 8.00 -8.77 5.09
C ALA A 74 9.20 -7.83 4.95
N VAL A 75 9.09 -6.78 4.13
CA VAL A 75 10.13 -5.74 3.97
C VAL A 75 10.38 -5.00 5.27
N TYR A 76 9.32 -4.56 5.96
CA TYR A 76 9.46 -3.83 7.22
C TYR A 76 9.97 -4.74 8.35
N ALA A 77 9.55 -5.99 8.39
CA ALA A 77 10.01 -6.97 9.36
C ALA A 77 11.47 -7.37 9.15
N TYR A 78 11.95 -7.35 7.90
CA TYR A 78 13.38 -7.52 7.61
C TYR A 78 14.20 -6.36 8.16
N ALA A 79 13.72 -5.12 8.03
CA ALA A 79 14.42 -3.93 8.50
C ALA A 79 14.34 -3.69 10.03
N CYS A 80 13.18 -3.97 10.64
CA CYS A 80 12.89 -3.60 12.02
C CYS A 80 12.69 -4.79 12.97
N GLY A 81 12.74 -6.02 12.45
CA GLY A 81 12.38 -7.24 13.17
C GLY A 81 10.89 -7.58 13.09
N ARG A 82 10.58 -8.87 13.20
CA ARG A 82 9.20 -9.37 13.16
C ARG A 82 8.44 -8.95 14.41
N SER A 83 7.23 -8.41 14.22
CA SER A 83 6.35 -8.02 15.32
C SER A 83 4.90 -8.08 14.92
N LYS A 84 4.05 -8.65 15.79
CA LYS A 84 2.59 -8.63 15.60
C LYS A 84 2.06 -7.20 15.50
N LYS A 85 2.63 -6.27 16.29
CA LYS A 85 2.26 -4.85 16.23
C LYS A 85 2.56 -4.27 14.84
N LEU A 86 3.74 -4.56 14.30
CA LEU A 86 4.14 -4.08 12.97
C LEU A 86 3.19 -4.60 11.89
N PHE A 87 2.86 -5.89 11.92
CA PHE A 87 1.88 -6.48 11.00
C PHE A 87 0.53 -5.74 11.03
N TRP A 88 -0.03 -5.52 12.21
CA TRP A 88 -1.32 -4.82 12.33
C TRP A 88 -1.25 -3.36 11.89
N LEU A 89 -0.11 -2.68 12.09
CA LEU A 89 0.07 -1.32 11.61
C LEU A 89 0.21 -1.26 10.09
N THR A 90 0.92 -2.20 9.47
CA THR A 90 1.00 -2.31 8.01
C THR A 90 -0.38 -2.58 7.41
N LEU A 91 -1.12 -3.55 7.96
CA LEU A 91 -2.48 -3.83 7.54
C LEU A 91 -3.38 -2.59 7.66
N ALA A 92 -3.33 -1.90 8.80
CA ALA A 92 -4.13 -0.70 9.01
C ALA A 92 -3.76 0.43 8.02
N ALA A 93 -2.47 0.63 7.73
CA ALA A 93 -2.01 1.63 6.77
C ALA A 93 -2.58 1.37 5.37
N ASN A 94 -2.43 0.14 4.86
CA ASN A 94 -2.94 -0.26 3.55
C ASN A 94 -4.48 -0.23 3.49
N VAL A 95 -5.19 -0.65 4.54
CA VAL A 95 -6.66 -0.57 4.58
C VAL A 95 -7.12 0.90 4.56
N LEU A 96 -6.45 1.77 5.32
CA LEU A 96 -6.77 3.20 5.34
C LEU A 96 -6.52 3.85 3.98
N SER A 97 -5.38 3.58 3.34
CA SER A 97 -5.04 4.13 2.04
C SER A 97 -5.99 3.63 0.94
N TYR A 98 -6.32 2.33 0.94
CA TYR A 98 -7.31 1.74 0.04
C TYR A 98 -8.71 2.37 0.21
N CYS A 99 -9.20 2.47 1.45
CA CYS A 99 -10.51 3.09 1.73
C CYS A 99 -10.54 4.57 1.30
N LEU A 100 -9.46 5.32 1.54
CA LEU A 100 -9.37 6.72 1.08
C LEU A 100 -9.34 6.82 -0.45
N GLY A 101 -8.61 5.91 -1.11
CA GLY A 101 -8.60 5.80 -2.57
C GLY A 101 -10.01 5.57 -3.13
N LEU A 102 -10.74 4.60 -2.55
CA LEU A 102 -12.13 4.33 -2.93
C LEU A 102 -13.07 5.52 -2.73
N ILE A 103 -12.94 6.26 -1.62
CA ILE A 103 -13.78 7.43 -1.35
C ILE A 103 -13.53 8.56 -2.35
N LEU A 104 -12.27 8.77 -2.75
CA LEU A 104 -11.87 9.92 -3.57
C LEU A 104 -11.97 9.64 -5.07
N PHE A 105 -11.67 8.42 -5.50
CA PHE A 105 -11.57 8.05 -6.92
C PHE A 105 -12.63 7.02 -7.35
N GLY A 106 -13.41 6.49 -6.40
CA GLY A 106 -14.40 5.45 -6.67
C GLY A 106 -13.78 4.06 -6.81
N HIS A 107 -14.64 3.09 -7.15
CA HIS A 107 -14.18 1.77 -7.56
C HIS A 107 -13.77 1.86 -9.03
N VAL A 108 -12.47 1.68 -9.30
CA VAL A 108 -11.98 1.37 -10.65
C VAL A 108 -12.37 -0.05 -11.05
#